data_AF-A0A1L9B2B3-F1
#
_entry.id   AF-A0A1L9B2B3-F1
#
_cell.length_a   1.000
_cell.length_b   1.000
_cell.length_c   1.000
_cell.angle_alpha   90.00
_cell.angle_beta   90.00
_cell.angle_gamma   90.00
#
_symmetry.space_group_name_H-M   'P 1'
#
loop_
_entity.id
_entity.type
_entity.pdbx_description
1 polymer ?
#
loop_
_entity_poly.entity_id
_entity_poly.type
_entity_poly.pdbx_seq_one_letter_code
_entity_poly.pdbx_strand_id
1 'polypeptide(L)'
;MVECLLNIDLGELPDEDERLYAHAQVAHIACGGHAGDTASMRRALEACARHGTRAGAHPSFEDREHFGRRELTVAPELLRAQVAAQCARLAALAAEVGVPVYSAKPHGALYHAANRDPALARAVVDGVVEALGSGTIFVGPATGALREAAREAGLPYAREGFADRGTRPDGSLIPRGEPGAVLTDPEVARDNALRLTLGGAVDTLCVHGDSPGAVDMAREVRAVLDVLAMRTEPLGEGALRLVLPERLERRGVLEALQATPGVLDVVVGEAHACVYFDPAAPPEEPRRVLGRSAGRLLSPEERPLVIVRVRYDGPDLESVADRVGLAVDDVALLHSSCEYTVRAVGFMPGFAYLGEVDARIEVPRLAMPRPVVPEYSVGIAGRRTGIYPFASPGGWNLIATAVDFSPFHPGSGARLRLGDRVLFERVD
;
A
#
# COMPACT_ATOMS: atom_id res chain seq x y z
N MET A 1 -8.06 4.14 -14.77
CA MET A 1 -8.73 2.99 -14.13
C MET A 1 -9.28 3.47 -12.80
N VAL A 2 -10.49 3.05 -12.43
CA VAL A 2 -10.98 3.18 -11.05
C VAL A 2 -10.08 2.32 -10.18
N GLU A 3 -9.63 2.84 -9.05
CA GLU A 3 -8.77 2.12 -8.10
C GLU A 3 -9.54 0.93 -7.52
N CYS A 4 -8.99 -0.29 -7.66
CA CYS A 4 -9.57 -1.48 -7.05
C CYS A 4 -9.25 -1.48 -5.55
N LEU A 5 -10.26 -1.65 -4.69
CA LEU A 5 -10.10 -1.57 -3.23
C LEU A 5 -10.11 -2.95 -2.56
N LEU A 6 -9.30 -3.13 -1.51
CA LEU A 6 -9.41 -4.27 -0.61
C LEU A 6 -10.59 -4.06 0.35
N ASN A 7 -11.56 -4.95 0.29
CA ASN A 7 -12.60 -5.07 1.29
C ASN A 7 -12.42 -6.33 2.14
N ILE A 8 -12.75 -6.26 3.43
CA ILE A 8 -12.64 -7.40 4.35
C ILE A 8 -13.94 -7.48 5.16
N ASP A 9 -14.46 -8.71 5.31
CA ASP A 9 -15.60 -9.00 6.18
C ASP A 9 -15.11 -9.04 7.63
N LEU A 10 -15.67 -8.16 8.47
CA LEU A 10 -15.16 -7.84 9.81
C LEU A 10 -16.30 -7.61 10.82
N GLY A 11 -15.96 -7.53 12.10
CA GLY A 11 -16.92 -7.40 13.20
C GLY A 11 -17.74 -8.67 13.44
N GLU A 12 -17.27 -9.80 12.91
CA GLU A 12 -17.93 -11.10 12.96
C GLU A 12 -17.50 -11.91 14.20
N LEU A 13 -16.28 -11.66 14.70
CA LEU A 13 -15.66 -12.42 15.79
C LEU A 13 -15.40 -11.53 17.04
N PRO A 14 -15.44 -12.11 18.25
CA PRO A 14 -15.13 -11.36 19.47
C PRO A 14 -13.66 -10.91 19.53
N ASP A 15 -12.73 -11.79 19.12
CA ASP A 15 -11.27 -11.59 19.19
C ASP A 15 -10.66 -11.42 17.79
N GLU A 16 -11.27 -10.57 16.97
CA GLU A 16 -10.79 -10.28 15.61
C GLU A 16 -9.50 -9.46 15.63
N ASP A 17 -8.50 -9.86 14.84
CA ASP A 17 -7.19 -9.19 14.82
C ASP A 17 -7.29 -7.79 14.23
N GLU A 18 -6.93 -6.77 15.02
CA GLU A 18 -6.99 -5.37 14.62
C GLU A 18 -6.16 -5.05 13.38
N ARG A 19 -5.12 -5.84 13.07
CA ARG A 19 -4.32 -5.68 11.85
C ARG A 19 -5.14 -5.83 10.57
N LEU A 20 -6.25 -6.58 10.60
CA LEU A 20 -7.17 -6.68 9.46
C LEU A 20 -7.76 -5.31 9.11
N TYR A 21 -8.14 -4.51 10.11
CA TYR A 21 -8.67 -3.16 9.91
C TYR A 21 -7.60 -2.24 9.33
N ALA A 22 -6.34 -2.37 9.76
CA ALA A 22 -5.22 -1.60 9.22
C ALA A 22 -4.93 -1.91 7.74
N HIS A 23 -5.18 -3.14 7.29
CA HIS A 23 -4.99 -3.54 5.90
C HIS A 23 -6.19 -3.21 5.01
N ALA A 24 -7.41 -3.36 5.52
CA ALA A 24 -8.64 -3.08 4.79
C ALA A 24 -8.70 -1.62 4.29
N GLN A 25 -9.18 -1.42 3.06
CA GLN A 25 -9.62 -0.09 2.59
C GLN A 25 -11.11 0.12 2.85
N VAL A 26 -11.87 -0.98 2.93
CA VAL A 26 -13.28 -1.03 3.34
C VAL A 26 -13.48 -2.23 4.28
N ALA A 27 -14.09 -2.00 5.43
CA ALA A 27 -14.51 -3.06 6.36
C ALA A 27 -16.02 -3.27 6.20
N HIS A 28 -16.45 -4.44 5.74
CA HIS A 28 -17.86 -4.81 5.72
C HIS A 28 -18.23 -5.43 7.07
N ILE A 29 -18.88 -4.63 7.91
CA ILE A 29 -19.14 -4.93 9.32
C ILE A 29 -20.46 -5.68 9.50
N ALA A 30 -20.41 -6.83 10.18
CA ALA A 30 -21.59 -7.62 10.49
C ALA A 30 -22.65 -6.84 11.29
N CYS A 31 -23.92 -6.95 10.87
CA CYS A 31 -25.01 -6.08 11.34
C CYS A 31 -26.02 -6.77 12.29
N GLY A 32 -25.67 -7.93 12.84
CA GLY A 32 -26.47 -8.68 13.81
C GLY A 32 -27.37 -9.78 13.22
N GLY A 33 -27.41 -9.97 11.90
CA GLY A 33 -28.17 -11.06 11.27
C GLY A 33 -27.46 -12.41 11.41
N HIS A 34 -26.27 -12.54 10.82
CA HIS A 34 -25.45 -13.75 10.89
C HIS A 34 -24.42 -13.72 12.01
N ALA A 35 -23.90 -12.53 12.30
CA ALA A 35 -22.91 -12.26 13.31
C ALA A 35 -23.01 -10.79 13.74
N GLY A 36 -22.25 -10.45 14.77
CA GLY A 36 -22.18 -9.10 15.31
C GLY A 36 -23.23 -8.77 16.35
N ASP A 37 -22.88 -7.85 17.24
CA ASP A 37 -23.73 -7.25 18.25
C ASP A 37 -23.31 -5.79 18.47
N THR A 38 -23.98 -5.07 19.37
CA THR A 38 -23.67 -3.66 19.65
C THR A 38 -22.21 -3.46 20.03
N ALA A 39 -21.62 -4.37 20.80
CA ALA A 39 -20.24 -4.25 21.23
C ALA A 39 -19.27 -4.53 20.07
N SER A 40 -19.48 -5.57 19.27
CA SER A 40 -18.61 -5.87 18.13
C SER A 40 -18.69 -4.81 17.03
N MET A 41 -19.90 -4.33 16.71
CA MET A 41 -20.09 -3.25 15.74
C MET A 41 -19.38 -1.97 16.19
N ARG A 42 -19.50 -1.59 17.47
CA ARG A 42 -18.80 -0.42 18.02
C ARG A 42 -17.29 -0.58 17.94
N ARG A 43 -16.73 -1.73 18.37
CA ARG A 43 -15.28 -1.99 18.26
C ARG A 43 -14.79 -1.90 16.82
N ALA A 44 -15.53 -2.48 15.88
CA ALA A 44 -15.18 -2.46 14.46
C ALA A 44 -15.19 -1.03 13.89
N LEU A 45 -16.19 -0.22 14.25
CA LEU A 45 -16.28 1.20 13.86
C LEU A 45 -15.14 2.04 14.48
N GLU A 46 -14.80 1.81 15.74
CA GLU A 46 -13.67 2.47 16.41
C GLU A 46 -12.33 2.10 15.77
N ALA A 47 -12.13 0.83 15.41
CA ALA A 47 -10.96 0.39 14.66
C ALA A 47 -10.90 1.03 13.26
N CYS A 48 -12.04 1.14 12.57
CA CYS A 48 -12.14 1.87 11.32
C CYS A 48 -11.72 3.34 11.47
N ALA A 49 -12.18 4.02 12.54
CA ALA A 49 -11.77 5.39 12.84
C ALA A 49 -10.27 5.52 13.09
N ARG A 50 -9.67 4.58 13.86
CA ARG A 50 -8.22 4.58 14.15
C ARG A 50 -7.36 4.40 12.90
N HIS A 51 -7.79 3.55 11.97
CA HIS A 51 -6.99 3.19 10.79
C HIS A 51 -7.36 3.98 9.52
N GLY A 52 -8.39 4.82 9.56
CA GLY A 52 -8.91 5.50 8.38
C GLY A 52 -9.60 4.57 7.38
N THR A 53 -10.07 3.41 7.85
CA THR A 53 -10.75 2.39 7.05
C THR A 53 -12.21 2.78 6.86
N ARG A 54 -12.74 2.62 5.65
CA ARG A 54 -14.15 2.95 5.37
C ARG A 54 -15.05 1.86 5.95
N ALA A 55 -16.09 2.22 6.69
CA ALA A 55 -17.07 1.26 7.20
C ALA A 55 -18.15 0.98 6.15
N GLY A 56 -18.55 -0.28 6.00
CA GLY A 56 -19.68 -0.70 5.19
C GLY A 56 -20.59 -1.67 5.94
N ALA A 57 -21.87 -1.70 5.62
CA ALA A 57 -22.82 -2.65 6.21
C ALA A 57 -22.67 -4.04 5.57
N HIS A 58 -22.70 -5.07 6.40
CA HIS A 58 -22.69 -6.47 5.97
C HIS A 58 -23.97 -7.22 6.40
N PRO A 59 -25.14 -6.89 5.80
CA PRO A 59 -26.40 -7.53 6.15
C PRO A 59 -26.50 -8.96 5.62
N SER A 60 -27.26 -9.80 6.30
CA SER A 60 -27.40 -11.23 5.98
C SER A 60 -28.84 -11.72 6.14
N PHE A 61 -29.09 -12.99 5.82
CA PHE A 61 -30.20 -13.69 6.44
C PHE A 61 -30.03 -13.74 7.97
N GLU A 62 -31.13 -13.73 8.72
CA GLU A 62 -31.12 -13.91 10.18
C GLU A 62 -30.92 -15.39 10.53
N ASP A 63 -29.69 -15.88 10.33
CA ASP A 63 -29.30 -17.27 10.59
C ASP A 63 -27.97 -17.33 11.36
N ARG A 64 -27.98 -16.81 12.59
CA ARG A 64 -26.77 -16.72 13.43
C ARG A 64 -26.16 -18.08 13.73
N GLU A 65 -26.99 -19.11 13.90
CA GLU A 65 -26.54 -20.49 14.18
C GLU A 65 -25.68 -21.08 13.06
N HIS A 66 -25.94 -20.68 11.81
CA HIS A 66 -25.21 -21.17 10.63
C HIS A 66 -24.38 -20.07 9.97
N PHE A 67 -24.13 -18.97 10.70
CA PHE A 67 -23.35 -17.83 10.25
C PHE A 67 -23.87 -17.25 8.92
N GLY A 68 -25.18 -17.26 8.67
CA GLY A 68 -25.78 -16.71 7.45
C GLY A 68 -25.38 -17.44 6.15
N ARG A 69 -24.81 -18.65 6.26
CA ARG A 69 -24.32 -19.43 5.09
C ARG A 69 -25.35 -20.41 4.52
N ARG A 70 -26.55 -20.46 5.10
CA ARG A 70 -27.68 -21.22 4.58
C ARG A 70 -28.70 -20.29 3.95
N GLU A 71 -29.18 -20.67 2.77
CA GLU A 71 -30.27 -19.96 2.11
C GLU A 71 -31.58 -20.23 2.85
N LEU A 72 -32.31 -19.16 3.18
CA LEU A 72 -33.60 -19.25 3.86
C LEU A 72 -34.73 -18.87 2.91
N THR A 73 -35.86 -19.57 3.01
CA THR A 73 -37.10 -19.15 2.36
C THR A 73 -37.72 -18.02 3.18
N VAL A 74 -37.67 -16.80 2.66
CA VAL A 74 -38.21 -15.60 3.30
C VAL A 74 -39.02 -14.78 2.30
N ALA A 75 -40.13 -14.19 2.74
CA ALA A 75 -40.90 -13.29 1.90
C ALA A 75 -40.09 -12.00 1.61
N PRO A 76 -40.06 -11.47 0.38
CA PRO A 76 -39.26 -10.29 0.02
C PRO A 76 -39.49 -9.09 0.94
N GLU A 77 -40.72 -8.84 1.36
CA GLU A 77 -41.13 -7.73 2.21
C GLU A 77 -40.57 -7.86 3.63
N LEU A 78 -40.51 -9.09 4.14
CA LEU A 78 -39.87 -9.40 5.42
C LEU A 78 -38.35 -9.25 5.30
N LEU A 79 -37.76 -9.76 4.22
CA LEU A 79 -36.33 -9.62 3.97
C LEU A 79 -35.90 -8.15 3.87
N ARG A 80 -36.67 -7.32 3.15
CA ARG A 80 -36.44 -5.87 3.08
C ARG A 80 -36.39 -5.24 4.47
N ALA A 81 -37.38 -5.54 5.32
CA ALA A 81 -37.44 -5.02 6.68
C ALA A 81 -36.26 -5.51 7.55
N GLN A 82 -35.86 -6.78 7.42
CA GLN A 82 -34.71 -7.34 8.13
C GLN A 82 -33.39 -6.68 7.70
N VAL A 83 -33.19 -6.45 6.40
CA VAL A 83 -32.01 -5.75 5.87
C VAL A 83 -31.99 -4.29 6.32
N ALA A 84 -33.11 -3.59 6.22
CA ALA A 84 -33.22 -2.21 6.71
C ALA A 84 -32.88 -2.10 8.20
N ALA A 85 -33.43 -2.99 9.03
CA ALA A 85 -33.16 -3.01 10.46
C ALA A 85 -31.68 -3.30 10.78
N GLN A 86 -31.06 -4.23 10.05
CA GLN A 86 -29.63 -4.52 10.18
C GLN A 86 -28.77 -3.29 9.85
N CYS A 87 -28.98 -2.68 8.69
CA CYS A 87 -28.22 -1.51 8.27
C CYS A 87 -28.44 -0.30 9.18
N ALA A 88 -29.68 -0.07 9.65
CA ALA A 88 -30.01 1.04 10.54
C ALA A 88 -29.31 0.92 11.91
N ARG A 89 -29.16 -0.31 12.45
CA ARG A 89 -28.40 -0.53 13.69
C ARG A 89 -26.94 -0.13 13.54
N LEU A 90 -26.29 -0.54 12.45
CA LEU A 90 -24.90 -0.15 12.20
C LEU A 90 -24.81 1.37 12.01
N ALA A 91 -25.71 1.97 11.21
CA ALA A 91 -25.71 3.41 10.95
C ALA A 91 -25.86 4.26 12.23
N ALA A 92 -26.69 3.84 13.17
CA ALA A 92 -26.84 4.52 14.46
C ALA A 92 -25.52 4.52 15.27
N LEU A 93 -24.87 3.36 15.39
CA LEU A 93 -23.58 3.25 16.08
C LEU A 93 -22.48 4.02 15.35
N ALA A 94 -22.50 3.99 14.02
CA ALA A 94 -21.54 4.69 13.18
C ALA A 94 -21.65 6.22 13.38
N ALA A 95 -22.88 6.75 13.51
CA ALA A 95 -23.12 8.15 13.84
C ALA A 95 -22.60 8.54 15.23
N GLU A 96 -22.71 7.66 16.23
CA GLU A 96 -22.16 7.91 17.58
C GLU A 96 -20.63 7.94 17.60
N VAL A 97 -19.97 7.07 16.82
CA VAL A 97 -18.50 7.01 16.71
C VAL A 97 -17.95 8.11 15.77
N GLY A 98 -18.80 8.68 14.91
CA GLY A 98 -18.39 9.70 13.93
C GLY A 98 -17.79 9.12 12.64
N VAL A 99 -18.16 7.88 12.28
CA VAL A 99 -17.72 7.21 11.05
C VAL A 99 -18.92 7.00 10.14
N PRO A 100 -18.95 7.49 8.89
CA PRO A 100 -20.06 7.25 7.98
C PRO A 100 -20.04 5.81 7.44
N VAL A 101 -21.23 5.24 7.21
CA VAL A 101 -21.38 3.96 6.49
C VAL A 101 -21.33 4.24 4.99
N TYR A 102 -20.22 3.83 4.37
CA TYR A 102 -19.84 4.12 2.98
C TYR A 102 -20.49 3.17 1.96
N SER A 103 -20.56 1.89 2.29
CA SER A 103 -21.04 0.84 1.38
C SER A 103 -21.97 -0.16 2.06
N ALA A 104 -22.62 -1.00 1.28
CA ALA A 104 -23.33 -2.18 1.76
C ALA A 104 -23.02 -3.39 0.88
N LYS A 105 -22.75 -4.54 1.52
CA LYS A 105 -22.46 -5.81 0.86
C LYS A 105 -23.26 -6.92 1.53
N PRO A 106 -24.18 -7.63 0.85
CA PRO A 106 -24.85 -8.76 1.47
C PRO A 106 -23.86 -9.88 1.86
N HIS A 107 -24.13 -10.58 2.95
CA HIS A 107 -23.29 -11.66 3.46
C HIS A 107 -23.74 -13.03 2.93
N GLY A 108 -22.77 -13.92 2.72
CA GLY A 108 -22.97 -15.37 2.67
C GLY A 108 -24.06 -15.84 1.69
N ALA A 109 -25.04 -16.58 2.20
CA ALA A 109 -26.11 -17.11 1.37
C ALA A 109 -27.03 -16.02 0.81
N LEU A 110 -27.20 -14.89 1.51
CA LEU A 110 -28.01 -13.78 1.02
C LEU A 110 -27.40 -13.15 -0.24
N TYR A 111 -26.07 -13.01 -0.27
CA TYR A 111 -25.33 -12.53 -1.46
C TYR A 111 -25.64 -13.38 -2.69
N HIS A 112 -25.58 -14.70 -2.56
CA HIS A 112 -25.81 -15.62 -3.66
C HIS A 112 -27.28 -15.75 -4.04
N ALA A 113 -28.19 -15.81 -3.06
CA ALA A 113 -29.63 -15.89 -3.30
C ALA A 113 -30.15 -14.63 -4.00
N ALA A 114 -29.79 -13.45 -3.49
CA ALA A 114 -30.18 -12.18 -4.08
C ALA A 114 -29.57 -11.95 -5.47
N ASN A 115 -28.42 -12.56 -5.80
CA ASN A 115 -27.90 -12.45 -7.16
C ASN A 115 -28.66 -13.31 -8.18
N ARG A 116 -29.37 -14.34 -7.74
CA ARG A 116 -30.16 -15.24 -8.60
C ARG A 116 -31.63 -14.84 -8.70
N ASP A 117 -32.21 -14.32 -7.62
CA ASP A 117 -33.64 -14.01 -7.53
C ASP A 117 -33.89 -12.49 -7.58
N PRO A 118 -34.56 -11.96 -8.62
CA PRO A 118 -34.89 -10.54 -8.73
C PRO A 118 -35.74 -9.97 -7.59
N ALA A 119 -36.64 -10.76 -6.99
CA ALA A 119 -37.46 -10.28 -5.89
C ALA A 119 -36.62 -10.11 -4.61
N LEU A 120 -35.72 -11.06 -4.33
CA LEU A 120 -34.78 -10.93 -3.22
C LEU A 120 -33.77 -9.81 -3.47
N ALA A 121 -33.26 -9.66 -4.70
CA ALA A 121 -32.38 -8.55 -5.09
C ALA A 121 -33.01 -7.20 -4.76
N ARG A 122 -34.26 -7.00 -5.18
CA ARG A 122 -35.01 -5.77 -4.94
C ARG A 122 -35.22 -5.51 -3.45
N ALA A 123 -35.62 -6.53 -2.70
CA ALA A 123 -35.82 -6.44 -1.26
C ALA A 123 -34.55 -5.99 -0.51
N VAL A 124 -33.39 -6.57 -0.86
CA VAL A 124 -32.11 -6.21 -0.25
C VAL A 124 -31.73 -4.77 -0.59
N VAL A 125 -31.82 -4.38 -1.87
CA VAL A 125 -31.48 -3.02 -2.32
C VAL A 125 -32.39 -1.98 -1.67
N ASP A 126 -33.70 -2.20 -1.67
CA ASP A 126 -34.65 -1.28 -1.05
C ASP A 126 -34.41 -1.14 0.46
N GLY A 127 -34.09 -2.25 1.15
CA GLY A 127 -33.77 -2.22 2.59
C GLY A 127 -32.49 -1.43 2.89
N VAL A 128 -31.46 -1.56 2.04
CA VAL A 128 -30.23 -0.77 2.14
C VAL A 128 -30.51 0.72 1.90
N VAL A 129 -31.27 1.06 0.85
CA VAL A 129 -31.62 2.45 0.50
C VAL A 129 -32.42 3.11 1.62
N GLU A 130 -33.36 2.39 2.22
CA GLU A 130 -34.17 2.89 3.34
C GLU A 130 -33.31 3.27 4.55
N ALA A 131 -32.30 2.45 4.87
CA ALA A 131 -31.47 2.64 6.05
C ALA A 131 -30.28 3.59 5.84
N LEU A 132 -29.65 3.56 4.66
CA LEU A 132 -28.38 4.23 4.38
C LEU A 132 -28.47 5.33 3.30
N GLY A 133 -29.58 5.39 2.56
CA GLY A 133 -29.81 6.35 1.49
C GLY A 133 -29.29 5.91 0.12
N SER A 134 -29.63 6.69 -0.91
CA SER A 134 -29.30 6.37 -2.31
C SER A 134 -27.84 6.69 -2.70
N GLY A 135 -27.06 7.28 -1.78
CA GLY A 135 -25.64 7.57 -1.99
C GLY A 135 -24.70 6.40 -1.65
N THR A 136 -25.23 5.34 -1.01
CA THR A 136 -24.44 4.17 -0.58
C THR A 136 -23.92 3.38 -1.77
N ILE A 137 -22.62 3.03 -1.73
CA ILE A 137 -22.05 2.12 -2.73
C ILE A 137 -22.50 0.70 -2.42
N PHE A 138 -23.20 0.09 -3.36
CA PHE A 138 -23.63 -1.29 -3.26
C PHE A 138 -22.54 -2.21 -3.83
N VAL A 139 -22.14 -3.23 -3.07
CA VAL A 139 -21.09 -4.19 -3.47
C VAL A 139 -21.73 -5.53 -3.77
N GLY A 140 -21.38 -6.12 -4.91
CA GLY A 140 -21.93 -7.40 -5.34
C GLY A 140 -21.24 -8.01 -6.56
N PRO A 141 -21.80 -9.11 -7.09
CA PRO A 141 -21.24 -9.78 -8.27
C PRO A 141 -21.17 -8.87 -9.49
N ALA A 142 -20.26 -9.17 -10.41
CA ALA A 142 -20.12 -8.43 -11.66
C ALA A 142 -21.38 -8.46 -12.55
N THR A 143 -22.20 -9.49 -12.41
CA THR A 143 -23.44 -9.73 -13.16
C THR A 143 -24.50 -10.40 -12.29
N GLY A 144 -25.77 -10.22 -12.64
CA GLY A 144 -26.90 -10.89 -11.98
C GLY A 144 -27.96 -9.92 -11.44
N ALA A 145 -28.96 -10.48 -10.77
CA ALA A 145 -30.15 -9.74 -10.35
C ALA A 145 -29.83 -8.62 -9.34
N LEU A 146 -28.81 -8.82 -8.49
CA LEU A 146 -28.39 -7.85 -7.49
C LEU A 146 -27.84 -6.56 -8.11
N ARG A 147 -27.05 -6.70 -9.19
CA ARG A 147 -26.53 -5.57 -9.97
C ARG A 147 -27.64 -4.80 -10.67
N GLU A 148 -28.60 -5.51 -11.26
CA GLU A 148 -29.72 -4.88 -11.96
C GLU A 148 -30.64 -4.13 -11.00
N ALA A 149 -30.95 -4.71 -9.83
CA ALA A 149 -31.72 -4.03 -8.80
C ALA A 149 -31.02 -2.76 -8.29
N ALA A 150 -29.71 -2.81 -8.04
CA ALA A 150 -28.94 -1.63 -7.63
C ALA A 150 -28.93 -0.54 -8.72
N ARG A 151 -28.78 -0.94 -9.99
CA ARG A 151 -28.83 -0.03 -11.15
C ARG A 151 -30.22 0.64 -11.27
N GLU A 152 -31.29 -0.13 -11.12
CA GLU A 152 -32.68 0.39 -11.16
C GLU A 152 -32.99 1.34 -10.00
N ALA A 153 -32.39 1.13 -8.84
CA ALA A 153 -32.47 2.03 -7.69
C ALA A 153 -31.54 3.26 -7.82
N GLY A 154 -30.72 3.35 -8.88
CA GLY A 154 -29.78 4.46 -9.10
C GLY A 154 -28.58 4.47 -8.14
N LEU A 155 -28.26 3.32 -7.52
CA LEU A 155 -27.14 3.20 -6.60
C LEU A 155 -25.79 3.12 -7.35
N PRO A 156 -24.72 3.76 -6.83
CA PRO A 156 -23.36 3.40 -7.19
C PRO A 156 -23.10 1.91 -6.91
N TYR A 157 -22.42 1.22 -7.81
CA TYR A 157 -22.18 -0.23 -7.70
C TYR A 157 -20.69 -0.57 -7.89
N ALA A 158 -20.15 -1.42 -7.01
CA ALA A 158 -18.79 -1.95 -7.12
C ALA A 158 -18.82 -3.47 -7.34
N ARG A 159 -18.18 -3.94 -8.41
CA ARG A 159 -18.10 -5.35 -8.78
C ARG A 159 -17.05 -6.04 -7.91
N GLU A 160 -17.44 -7.06 -7.18
CA GLU A 160 -16.55 -7.78 -6.27
C GLU A 160 -15.89 -8.99 -6.93
N GLY A 161 -14.60 -9.17 -6.62
CA GLY A 161 -13.89 -10.44 -6.75
C GLY A 161 -13.40 -10.93 -5.39
N PHE A 162 -12.97 -12.19 -5.33
CA PHE A 162 -12.50 -12.82 -4.09
C PHE A 162 -11.05 -13.23 -4.25
N ALA A 163 -10.16 -12.63 -3.46
CA ALA A 163 -8.74 -12.95 -3.51
C ALA A 163 -8.44 -14.31 -2.86
N ASP A 164 -9.25 -14.71 -1.88
CA ASP A 164 -9.05 -15.89 -1.02
C ASP A 164 -9.96 -17.08 -1.38
N ARG A 165 -10.70 -16.99 -2.49
CA ARG A 165 -11.59 -18.07 -2.96
C ARG A 165 -11.16 -18.61 -4.30
N GLY A 166 -11.24 -19.93 -4.43
CA GLY A 166 -11.09 -20.60 -5.72
C GLY A 166 -12.29 -20.32 -6.63
N THR A 167 -12.01 -20.07 -7.90
CA THR A 167 -13.01 -19.89 -8.96
C THR A 167 -12.91 -21.00 -10.00
N ARG A 168 -14.05 -21.45 -10.50
CA ARG A 168 -14.14 -22.31 -11.69
C ARG A 168 -13.83 -21.51 -12.97
N PRO A 169 -13.58 -22.18 -14.12
CA PRO A 169 -13.32 -21.50 -15.39
C PRO A 169 -14.45 -20.58 -15.87
N ASP A 170 -15.69 -20.84 -15.44
CA ASP A 170 -16.86 -20.00 -15.71
C ASP A 170 -16.95 -18.77 -14.79
N GLY A 171 -15.99 -18.57 -13.89
CA GLY A 171 -15.93 -17.48 -12.92
C GLY A 171 -16.74 -17.71 -11.64
N SER A 172 -17.50 -18.81 -11.53
CA SER A 172 -18.24 -19.14 -10.31
C SER A 172 -17.31 -19.53 -9.18
N LEU A 173 -17.68 -19.21 -7.94
CA LEU A 173 -16.91 -19.65 -6.77
C LEU A 173 -17.07 -21.15 -6.57
N ILE A 174 -15.96 -21.81 -6.24
CA ILE A 174 -15.98 -23.20 -5.78
C ILE A 174 -16.72 -23.23 -4.42
N PRO A 175 -17.77 -24.06 -4.25
CA PRO A 175 -18.54 -24.18 -3.02
C PRO A 175 -17.66 -24.49 -1.81
N ARG A 176 -18.00 -23.91 -0.66
CA ARG A 176 -17.30 -24.21 0.60
C ARG A 176 -17.45 -25.71 0.91
N GLY A 177 -16.33 -26.35 1.27
CA GLY A 177 -16.24 -27.80 1.51
C GLY A 177 -15.66 -28.61 0.34
N GLU A 178 -15.59 -28.04 -0.87
CA GLU A 178 -14.87 -28.66 -1.98
C GLU A 178 -13.35 -28.34 -1.92
N PRO A 179 -12.47 -29.24 -2.39
CA PRO A 179 -11.04 -28.97 -2.49
C PRO A 179 -10.76 -27.70 -3.33
N GLY A 180 -9.88 -26.84 -2.81
CA GLY A 180 -9.53 -25.57 -3.47
C GLY A 180 -10.56 -24.44 -3.32
N ALA A 181 -11.61 -24.62 -2.52
CA ALA A 181 -12.62 -23.59 -2.30
C ALA A 181 -12.09 -22.35 -1.58
N VAL A 182 -11.18 -22.54 -0.62
CA VAL A 182 -10.53 -21.49 0.15
C VAL A 182 -9.03 -21.58 -0.12
N LEU A 183 -8.43 -20.46 -0.50
CA LEU A 183 -6.99 -20.32 -0.69
C LEU A 183 -6.42 -19.91 0.66
N THR A 184 -5.56 -20.73 1.25
CA THR A 184 -4.96 -20.46 2.57
C THR A 184 -3.53 -19.94 2.49
N ASP A 185 -2.91 -20.02 1.32
CA ASP A 185 -1.57 -19.49 1.06
C ASP A 185 -1.66 -18.01 0.64
N PRO A 186 -1.06 -17.07 1.41
CA PRO A 186 -1.02 -15.65 1.06
C PRO A 186 -0.42 -15.38 -0.33
N GLU A 187 0.55 -16.18 -0.78
CA GLU A 187 1.16 -16.00 -2.11
C GLU A 187 0.19 -16.38 -3.24
N VAL A 188 -0.60 -17.43 -3.05
CA VAL A 188 -1.64 -17.82 -4.01
C VAL A 188 -2.74 -16.76 -4.07
N ALA A 189 -3.13 -16.19 -2.92
CA ALA A 189 -4.09 -15.09 -2.86
C ALA A 189 -3.55 -13.80 -3.51
N ARG A 190 -2.26 -13.48 -3.32
CA ARG A 190 -1.55 -12.38 -3.99
C ARG A 190 -1.63 -12.51 -5.50
N ASP A 191 -1.28 -13.68 -6.03
CA ASP A 191 -1.27 -13.93 -7.48
C ASP A 191 -2.68 -13.89 -8.06
N ASN A 192 -3.67 -14.38 -7.30
CA ASN A 192 -5.07 -14.27 -7.65
C ASN A 192 -5.56 -12.82 -7.66
N ALA A 193 -5.19 -12.01 -6.67
CA ALA A 193 -5.51 -10.58 -6.61
C ALA A 193 -4.90 -9.81 -7.79
N LEU A 194 -3.65 -10.12 -8.14
CA LEU A 194 -2.97 -9.54 -9.30
C LEU A 194 -3.72 -9.88 -10.59
N ARG A 195 -4.08 -11.15 -10.79
CA ARG A 195 -4.84 -11.64 -11.95
C ARG A 195 -6.20 -10.95 -12.06
N LEU A 196 -6.97 -10.89 -10.97
CA LEU A 196 -8.32 -10.32 -10.96
C LEU A 196 -8.30 -8.82 -11.24
N THR A 197 -7.41 -8.08 -10.58
CA THR A 197 -7.31 -6.62 -10.71
C THR A 197 -6.86 -6.22 -12.12
N LEU A 198 -5.83 -6.88 -12.66
CA LEU A 198 -5.37 -6.62 -14.03
C LEU A 198 -6.39 -7.05 -15.10
N GLY A 199 -7.28 -7.99 -14.78
CA GLY A 199 -8.38 -8.39 -15.66
C GLY A 199 -9.45 -7.29 -15.86
N GLY A 200 -9.51 -6.27 -14.98
CA GLY A 200 -10.41 -5.13 -15.11
C GLY A 200 -11.90 -5.42 -14.88
N ALA A 201 -12.24 -6.64 -14.45
CA ALA A 201 -13.61 -7.08 -14.21
C ALA A 201 -14.11 -6.78 -12.78
N VAL A 202 -13.21 -6.36 -11.88
CA VAL A 202 -13.48 -6.10 -10.47
C VAL A 202 -13.15 -4.67 -10.10
N ASP A 203 -13.92 -4.11 -9.19
CA ASP A 203 -13.72 -2.79 -8.58
C ASP A 203 -13.32 -2.93 -7.09
N THR A 204 -13.52 -4.10 -6.50
CA THR A 204 -13.04 -4.43 -5.15
C THR A 204 -12.71 -5.92 -5.03
N LEU A 205 -11.72 -6.23 -4.19
CA LEU A 205 -11.34 -7.59 -3.84
C LEU A 205 -11.66 -7.87 -2.38
N CYS A 206 -12.32 -9.01 -2.13
CA CYS A 206 -12.63 -9.51 -0.80
C CYS A 206 -11.53 -10.45 -0.30
N VAL A 207 -11.19 -10.31 0.98
CA VAL A 207 -10.56 -11.34 1.82
C VAL A 207 -11.49 -11.56 3.01
N HIS A 208 -11.74 -12.79 3.41
CA HIS A 208 -12.55 -13.06 4.59
C HIS A 208 -11.68 -13.02 5.85
N GLY A 209 -12.14 -12.32 6.89
CA GLY A 209 -11.42 -12.20 8.17
C GLY A 209 -11.36 -13.51 8.97
N ASP A 210 -12.25 -14.46 8.71
CA ASP A 210 -12.32 -15.77 9.38
C ASP A 210 -11.36 -16.83 8.79
N SER A 211 -10.69 -16.54 7.67
CA SER A 211 -9.77 -17.47 7.02
C SER A 211 -8.47 -17.67 7.83
N PRO A 212 -7.94 -18.90 7.94
CA PRO A 212 -6.59 -19.11 8.47
C PRO A 212 -5.56 -18.28 7.69
N GLY A 213 -4.76 -17.49 8.40
CA GLY A 213 -3.78 -16.60 7.75
C GLY A 213 -4.38 -15.32 7.13
N ALA A 214 -5.63 -14.96 7.46
CA ALA A 214 -6.30 -13.78 6.89
C ALA A 214 -5.49 -12.48 7.00
N VAL A 215 -4.72 -12.29 8.08
CA VAL A 215 -3.87 -11.09 8.25
C VAL A 215 -2.76 -11.05 7.20
N ASP A 216 -2.00 -12.12 7.04
CA ASP A 216 -0.91 -12.18 6.06
C ASP A 216 -1.48 -12.08 4.64
N MET A 217 -2.64 -12.69 4.40
CA MET A 217 -3.34 -12.58 3.13
C MET A 217 -3.79 -11.16 2.82
N ALA A 218 -4.44 -10.50 3.78
CA ALA A 218 -4.85 -9.10 3.66
C ALA A 218 -3.64 -8.18 3.42
N ARG A 219 -2.51 -8.44 4.09
CA ARG A 219 -1.25 -7.73 3.85
C ARG A 219 -0.77 -7.90 2.41
N GLU A 220 -0.66 -9.12 1.91
CA GLU A 220 -0.20 -9.40 0.55
C GLU A 220 -1.14 -8.83 -0.52
N VAL A 221 -2.45 -9.00 -0.36
CA VAL A 221 -3.46 -8.47 -1.30
C VAL A 221 -3.45 -6.94 -1.28
N ARG A 222 -3.38 -6.31 -0.09
CA ARG A 222 -3.28 -4.86 0.03
C ARG A 222 -2.04 -4.35 -0.71
N ALA A 223 -0.90 -5.01 -0.50
CA ALA A 223 0.35 -4.67 -1.16
C ALA A 223 0.22 -4.67 -2.69
N VAL A 224 -0.43 -5.68 -3.27
CA VAL A 224 -0.68 -5.77 -4.70
C VAL A 224 -1.50 -4.58 -5.18
N LEU A 225 -2.62 -4.28 -4.51
CA LEU A 225 -3.50 -3.18 -4.91
C LEU A 225 -2.78 -1.83 -4.87
N ASP A 226 -1.96 -1.61 -3.85
CA ASP A 226 -1.18 -0.38 -3.71
C ASP A 226 -0.14 -0.20 -4.82
N VAL A 227 0.50 -1.30 -5.26
CA VAL A 227 1.40 -1.31 -6.41
C VAL A 227 0.63 -1.05 -7.71
N LEU A 228 -0.54 -1.66 -7.90
CA LEU A 228 -1.34 -1.48 -9.11
C LEU A 228 -1.96 -0.07 -9.20
N ALA A 229 -2.21 0.57 -8.06
CA ALA A 229 -2.68 1.95 -7.95
C ALA A 229 -1.60 2.99 -8.31
N MET A 230 -0.33 2.59 -8.43
CA MET A 230 0.73 3.50 -8.86
C MET A 230 0.42 4.13 -10.21
N ARG A 231 0.64 5.44 -10.31
CA ARG A 231 0.53 6.16 -11.58
C ARG A 231 1.73 5.83 -12.45
N THR A 232 1.46 5.57 -13.72
CA THR A 232 2.48 5.36 -14.74
C THR A 232 2.33 6.42 -15.83
N GLU A 233 3.45 6.89 -16.34
CA GLU A 233 3.50 7.97 -17.31
C GLU A 233 4.56 7.63 -18.37
N PRO A 234 4.23 7.70 -19.67
CA PRO A 234 5.21 7.50 -20.72
C PRO A 234 6.24 8.64 -20.70
N LEU A 235 7.51 8.29 -20.89
CA LEU A 235 8.62 9.24 -21.11
C LEU A 235 9.20 9.01 -22.49
N GLY A 236 8.47 9.46 -23.52
CA GLY A 236 8.74 9.09 -24.90
C GLY A 236 8.33 7.64 -25.19
N GLU A 237 8.90 7.06 -26.25
CA GLU A 237 8.52 5.72 -26.73
C GLU A 237 9.31 4.58 -26.04
N GLY A 238 10.48 4.89 -25.49
CA GLY A 238 11.42 3.89 -24.92
C GLY A 238 11.58 4.00 -23.41
N ALA A 239 10.66 4.68 -22.71
CA ALA A 239 10.70 4.74 -21.25
C ALA A 239 9.32 4.93 -20.60
N LEU A 240 9.20 4.42 -19.38
CA LEU A 240 8.03 4.57 -18.51
C LEU A 240 8.47 5.09 -17.14
N ARG A 241 7.79 6.10 -16.63
CA ARG A 241 7.94 6.60 -15.26
C ARG A 241 6.82 6.05 -14.38
N LEU A 242 7.18 5.52 -13.22
CA LEU A 242 6.27 5.16 -12.14
C LEU A 242 6.37 6.18 -11.01
N VAL A 243 5.24 6.56 -10.44
CA VAL A 243 5.18 7.31 -9.18
C VAL A 243 5.18 6.29 -8.03
N LEU A 244 6.23 6.30 -7.21
CA LEU A 244 6.44 5.34 -6.13
C LEU A 244 5.83 5.86 -4.81
N PRO A 245 4.96 5.09 -4.14
CA PRO A 245 4.56 5.35 -2.76
C PRO A 245 5.76 5.37 -1.81
N GLU A 246 5.67 6.19 -0.77
CA GLU A 246 6.77 6.38 0.19
C GLU A 246 7.19 5.09 0.90
N ARG A 247 6.27 4.13 1.04
CA ARG A 247 6.49 2.88 1.77
C ARG A 247 7.12 1.75 0.97
N LEU A 248 7.25 1.86 -0.36
CA LEU A 248 7.90 0.80 -1.15
C LEU A 248 9.41 0.83 -0.94
N GLU A 249 10.02 -0.30 -0.65
CA GLU A 249 11.46 -0.45 -0.49
C GLU A 249 12.16 -0.28 -1.86
N ARG A 250 13.02 0.75 -1.97
CA ARG A 250 13.51 1.24 -3.27
C ARG A 250 14.48 0.27 -3.91
N ARG A 251 15.28 -0.43 -3.11
CA ARG A 251 16.23 -1.42 -3.62
C ARG A 251 15.52 -2.60 -4.25
N GLY A 252 14.45 -3.11 -3.61
CA GLY A 252 13.63 -4.18 -4.15
C GLY A 252 12.90 -3.77 -5.42
N VAL A 253 12.42 -2.52 -5.51
CA VAL A 253 11.84 -1.98 -6.75
C VAL A 253 12.89 -1.98 -7.87
N LEU A 254 14.11 -1.50 -7.59
CA LEU A 254 15.21 -1.49 -8.55
C LEU A 254 15.52 -2.92 -9.03
N GLU A 255 15.73 -3.85 -8.10
CA GLU A 255 16.11 -5.23 -8.40
C GLU A 255 15.02 -5.98 -9.20
N ALA A 256 13.75 -5.83 -8.81
CA ALA A 256 12.64 -6.48 -9.51
C ALA A 256 12.50 -5.97 -10.95
N LEU A 257 12.61 -4.66 -11.16
CA LEU A 257 12.50 -4.07 -12.50
C LEU A 257 13.72 -4.39 -13.36
N GLN A 258 14.94 -4.32 -12.82
CA GLN A 258 16.17 -4.66 -13.56
C GLN A 258 16.20 -6.13 -13.99
N ALA A 259 15.63 -7.04 -13.19
CA ALA A 259 15.54 -8.45 -13.53
C ALA A 259 14.51 -8.76 -14.64
N THR A 260 13.74 -7.77 -15.10
CA THR A 260 12.67 -7.98 -16.08
C THR A 260 13.24 -8.04 -17.51
N PRO A 261 12.98 -9.12 -18.28
CA PRO A 261 13.39 -9.19 -19.68
C PRO A 261 12.85 -8.02 -20.50
N GLY A 262 13.72 -7.43 -21.35
CA GLY A 262 13.40 -6.26 -22.18
C GLY A 262 13.66 -4.91 -21.51
N VAL A 263 13.96 -4.89 -20.20
CA VAL A 263 14.43 -3.68 -19.52
C VAL A 263 15.89 -3.44 -19.84
N LEU A 264 16.21 -2.26 -20.36
CA LEU A 264 17.57 -1.83 -20.69
C LEU A 264 18.25 -1.17 -19.49
N ASP A 265 17.52 -0.34 -18.75
CA ASP A 265 18.01 0.33 -17.55
C ASP A 265 16.85 0.72 -16.61
N VAL A 266 17.16 0.90 -15.34
CA VAL A 266 16.22 1.38 -14.32
C VAL A 266 16.89 2.42 -13.44
N VAL A 267 16.28 3.59 -13.35
CA VAL A 267 16.70 4.65 -12.43
C VAL A 267 15.63 4.82 -11.36
N VAL A 268 15.97 4.53 -10.10
CA VAL A 268 15.08 4.71 -8.95
C VAL A 268 15.53 5.92 -8.14
N GLY A 269 14.64 6.90 -8.03
CA GLY A 269 14.74 8.01 -7.09
C GLY A 269 13.78 7.83 -5.91
N GLU A 270 13.59 8.91 -5.16
CA GLU A 270 12.79 8.89 -3.94
C GLU A 270 11.29 8.68 -4.19
N ALA A 271 10.76 9.40 -5.18
CA ALA A 271 9.34 9.41 -5.54
C ALA A 271 9.03 8.76 -6.89
N HIS A 272 10.05 8.38 -7.67
CA HIS A 272 9.85 7.86 -9.02
C HIS A 272 10.83 6.73 -9.34
N ALA A 273 10.37 5.79 -10.18
CA ALA A 273 11.24 4.90 -10.93
C ALA A 273 11.06 5.17 -12.43
N CYS A 274 12.14 5.22 -13.19
CA CYS A 274 12.12 5.26 -14.65
C CYS A 274 12.66 3.95 -15.18
N VAL A 275 11.88 3.28 -16.03
CA VAL A 275 12.24 2.03 -16.71
C VAL A 275 12.49 2.36 -18.18
N TYR A 276 13.68 2.07 -18.67
CA TYR A 276 14.07 2.27 -20.07
C TYR A 276 14.05 0.94 -20.82
N PHE A 277 13.57 0.95 -22.06
CA PHE A 277 13.42 -0.24 -22.89
C PHE A 277 13.46 0.09 -24.38
N ASP A 278 13.63 -0.94 -25.22
CA ASP A 278 13.48 -0.81 -26.67
C ASP A 278 11.98 -0.69 -27.03
N PRO A 279 11.53 0.40 -27.67
CA PRO A 279 10.13 0.56 -28.10
C PRO A 279 9.62 -0.58 -28.99
N ALA A 280 10.51 -1.24 -29.74
CA ALA A 280 10.16 -2.36 -30.62
C ALA A 280 9.95 -3.68 -29.85
N ALA A 281 10.41 -3.76 -28.61
CA ALA A 281 10.32 -4.94 -27.75
C ALA A 281 10.09 -4.53 -26.28
N PRO A 282 8.93 -3.92 -25.94
CA PRO A 282 8.67 -3.44 -24.60
C PRO A 282 8.63 -4.59 -23.59
N PRO A 283 9.08 -4.35 -22.34
CA PRO A 283 9.06 -5.34 -21.27
C PRO A 283 7.63 -5.60 -20.79
N GLU A 284 7.50 -6.60 -19.91
CA GLU A 284 6.27 -6.78 -19.15
C GLU A 284 5.91 -5.51 -18.37
N GLU A 285 4.61 -5.24 -18.21
CA GLU A 285 4.11 -4.07 -17.50
C GLU A 285 4.71 -3.99 -16.07
N PRO A 286 5.44 -2.90 -15.72
CA PRO A 286 6.20 -2.82 -14.47
C PRO A 286 5.41 -3.02 -13.17
N ARG A 287 4.15 -2.57 -13.10
CA ARG A 287 3.32 -2.80 -11.88
C ARG A 287 2.94 -4.27 -11.75
N ARG A 288 2.80 -5.01 -12.85
CA ARG A 288 2.63 -6.48 -12.80
C ARG A 288 3.86 -7.18 -12.24
N VAL A 289 5.05 -6.75 -12.63
CA VAL A 289 6.32 -7.26 -12.08
C VAL A 289 6.41 -6.99 -10.59
N LEU A 290 6.22 -5.74 -10.18
CA LEU A 290 6.28 -5.32 -8.78
C LEU A 290 5.18 -6.00 -7.94
N GLY A 291 3.99 -6.22 -8.52
CA GLY A 291 2.86 -6.87 -7.87
C GLY A 291 3.18 -8.28 -7.38
N ARG A 292 4.00 -9.05 -8.13
CA ARG A 292 4.44 -10.39 -7.72
C ARG A 292 5.31 -10.40 -6.47
N SER A 293 5.94 -9.27 -6.13
CA SER A 293 6.82 -9.13 -4.97
C SER A 293 6.29 -8.12 -3.95
N ALA A 294 5.04 -7.68 -4.07
CA ALA A 294 4.53 -6.51 -3.36
C ALA A 294 4.65 -6.61 -1.83
N GLY A 295 4.33 -7.76 -1.23
CA GLY A 295 4.48 -7.95 0.22
C GLY A 295 5.93 -7.82 0.69
N ARG A 296 6.89 -8.28 -0.12
CA ARG A 296 8.33 -8.13 0.14
C ARG A 296 8.77 -6.67 -0.02
N LEU A 297 8.26 -5.98 -1.05
CA LEU A 297 8.57 -4.56 -1.28
C LEU A 297 8.01 -3.63 -0.19
N LEU A 298 6.97 -4.05 0.53
CA LEU A 298 6.42 -3.28 1.66
C LEU A 298 6.98 -3.71 3.02
N SER A 299 7.80 -4.76 3.06
CA SER A 299 8.45 -5.26 4.26
C SER A 299 9.96 -4.97 4.16
N PRO A 300 10.44 -3.86 4.73
CA PRO A 300 11.84 -3.47 4.56
C PRO A 300 12.79 -4.55 5.12
N GLU A 301 13.65 -5.07 4.26
CA GLU A 301 14.76 -5.93 4.68
C GLU A 301 15.83 -5.11 5.40
N GLU A 302 16.46 -5.70 6.42
CA GLU A 302 17.61 -5.07 7.04
C GLU A 302 18.75 -5.00 6.03
N ARG A 303 19.14 -3.77 5.68
CA ARG A 303 20.22 -3.51 4.71
C ARG A 303 21.57 -3.43 5.43
N PRO A 304 22.70 -3.72 4.74
CA PRO A 304 24.02 -3.62 5.34
C PRO A 304 24.30 -2.22 5.89
N LEU A 305 24.92 -2.16 7.07
CA LEU A 305 25.47 -0.93 7.63
C LEU A 305 26.90 -0.72 7.13
N VAL A 306 27.14 0.39 6.45
CA VAL A 306 28.46 0.84 5.98
C VAL A 306 28.94 1.94 6.91
N ILE A 307 30.02 1.67 7.65
CA ILE A 307 30.68 2.68 8.47
C ILE A 307 31.67 3.44 7.59
N VAL A 308 31.52 4.76 7.52
CA VAL A 308 32.42 5.65 6.80
C VAL A 308 33.17 6.49 7.82
N ARG A 309 34.49 6.33 7.87
CA ARG A 309 35.37 7.13 8.73
C ARG A 309 35.49 8.53 8.14
N VAL A 310 35.32 9.55 8.98
CA VAL A 310 35.34 10.96 8.56
C VAL A 310 36.13 11.82 9.53
N ARG A 311 36.92 12.73 8.98
CA ARG A 311 37.51 13.85 9.74
C ARG A 311 36.64 15.08 9.52
N TYR A 312 36.16 15.71 10.59
CA TYR A 312 35.35 16.93 10.51
C TYR A 312 36.24 18.16 10.31
N ASP A 313 36.87 18.24 9.13
CA ASP A 313 37.81 19.28 8.70
C ASP A 313 37.29 20.11 7.51
N GLY A 314 35.98 20.03 7.24
CA GLY A 314 35.38 20.67 6.08
C GLY A 314 35.41 22.20 6.16
N PRO A 315 35.67 22.91 5.05
CA PRO A 315 35.84 24.36 5.04
C PRO A 315 34.58 25.16 5.40
N ASP A 316 33.40 24.54 5.36
CA ASP A 316 32.15 25.20 5.73
C ASP A 316 31.70 24.87 7.16
N LEU A 317 32.36 23.95 7.87
CA LEU A 317 31.90 23.44 9.15
C LEU A 317 31.64 24.56 10.18
N GLU A 318 32.57 25.50 10.31
CA GLU A 318 32.41 26.69 11.17
C GLU A 318 31.20 27.54 10.74
N SER A 319 31.08 27.82 9.44
CA SER A 319 29.98 28.64 8.93
C SER A 319 28.61 27.97 9.08
N VAL A 320 28.55 26.63 8.98
CA VAL A 320 27.34 25.85 9.26
C VAL A 320 26.99 25.99 10.74
N ALA A 321 27.96 25.78 11.63
CA ALA A 321 27.79 25.89 13.08
C ALA A 321 27.28 27.28 13.49
N ASP A 322 27.89 28.35 12.98
CA ASP A 322 27.46 29.73 13.19
C ASP A 322 26.02 29.97 12.73
N ARG A 323 25.67 29.45 11.55
CA ARG A 323 24.33 29.65 10.96
C ARG A 323 23.22 28.99 11.77
N VAL A 324 23.49 27.85 12.38
CA VAL A 324 22.51 27.11 13.19
C VAL A 324 22.64 27.39 14.69
N GLY A 325 23.62 28.21 15.10
CA GLY A 325 23.84 28.60 16.49
C GLY A 325 24.34 27.46 17.38
N LEU A 326 25.19 26.59 16.84
CA LEU A 326 25.77 25.43 17.55
C LEU A 326 27.30 25.54 17.61
N ALA A 327 27.94 24.80 18.52
CA ALA A 327 29.39 24.60 18.43
C ALA A 327 29.73 23.68 17.27
N VAL A 328 30.94 23.81 16.71
CA VAL A 328 31.45 22.94 15.63
C VAL A 328 31.37 21.45 16.03
N ASP A 329 31.76 21.12 17.26
CA ASP A 329 31.69 19.76 17.77
C ASP A 329 30.25 19.23 17.88
N ASP A 330 29.28 20.09 18.17
CA ASP A 330 27.87 19.69 18.20
C ASP A 330 27.35 19.38 16.80
N VAL A 331 27.73 20.16 15.78
CA VAL A 331 27.39 19.86 14.38
C VAL A 331 27.96 18.51 13.96
N ALA A 332 29.24 18.26 14.29
CA ALA A 332 29.90 16.98 14.01
C ALA A 332 29.23 15.81 14.73
N LEU A 333 28.87 15.99 16.01
CA LEU A 333 28.17 14.98 16.81
C LEU A 333 26.79 14.67 16.23
N LEU A 334 26.00 15.69 15.92
CA LEU A 334 24.67 15.51 15.34
C LEU A 334 24.74 14.77 14.00
N HIS A 335 25.69 15.14 13.14
CA HIS A 335 25.88 14.47 11.86
C HIS A 335 26.34 13.01 12.01
N SER A 336 27.27 12.70 12.92
CA SER A 336 27.79 11.33 13.14
C SER A 336 26.88 10.41 13.95
N SER A 337 26.00 10.97 14.78
CA SER A 337 25.07 10.21 15.62
C SER A 337 23.86 9.65 14.87
N CYS A 338 23.66 10.10 13.62
CA CYS A 338 22.54 9.67 12.78
C CYS A 338 22.95 8.50 11.89
N GLU A 339 22.05 7.52 11.78
CA GLU A 339 22.15 6.50 10.76
C GLU A 339 21.34 6.90 9.53
N TYR A 340 22.00 6.94 8.37
CA TYR A 340 21.41 7.40 7.13
C TYR A 340 21.10 6.23 6.20
N THR A 341 19.99 6.30 5.47
CA THR A 341 19.72 5.38 4.35
C THR A 341 20.10 6.02 3.03
N VAL A 342 20.76 5.30 2.12
CA VAL A 342 20.95 5.76 0.74
C VAL A 342 19.59 5.85 0.04
N ARG A 343 19.12 7.08 -0.23
CA ARG A 343 17.80 7.35 -0.83
C ARG A 343 17.82 7.39 -2.35
N ALA A 344 18.96 7.73 -2.94
CA ALA A 344 19.20 7.71 -4.38
C ALA A 344 20.71 7.61 -4.67
N VAL A 345 21.07 7.07 -5.83
CA VAL A 345 22.44 7.05 -6.35
C VAL A 345 22.41 7.68 -7.74
N GLY A 346 23.31 8.61 -8.04
CA GLY A 346 23.30 9.33 -9.32
C GLY A 346 24.08 10.64 -9.28
N PHE A 347 23.84 11.54 -10.24
CA PHE A 347 24.65 12.75 -10.53
C PHE A 347 26.05 12.45 -11.08
N MET A 348 26.79 11.54 -10.46
CA MET A 348 28.03 10.96 -10.98
C MET A 348 28.25 9.56 -10.38
N PRO A 349 29.11 8.72 -11.00
CA PRO A 349 29.35 7.37 -10.48
C PRO A 349 29.82 7.40 -9.02
N GLY A 350 29.15 6.65 -8.14
CA GLY A 350 29.50 6.56 -6.71
C GLY A 350 28.91 7.64 -5.80
N PHE A 351 28.24 8.66 -6.32
CA PHE A 351 27.60 9.67 -5.47
C PHE A 351 26.26 9.15 -4.96
N ALA A 352 26.13 9.07 -3.64
CA ALA A 352 24.94 8.63 -2.93
C ALA A 352 24.30 9.80 -2.17
N TYR A 353 23.01 10.02 -2.41
CA TYR A 353 22.19 10.93 -1.61
C TYR A 353 21.72 10.16 -0.37
N LEU A 354 22.25 10.54 0.78
CA LEU A 354 21.91 9.91 2.05
C LEU A 354 20.61 10.50 2.62
N GLY A 355 20.10 9.84 3.66
CA GLY A 355 18.85 10.17 4.35
C GLY A 355 18.84 11.58 4.96
N GLU A 356 17.84 11.83 5.79
CA GLU A 356 17.67 13.16 6.38
C GLU A 356 18.71 13.42 7.46
N VAL A 357 19.34 14.60 7.41
CA VAL A 357 20.15 15.10 8.53
C VAL A 357 19.26 15.52 9.70
N ASP A 358 19.84 15.60 10.91
CA ASP A 358 19.14 16.20 12.06
C ASP A 358 18.67 17.61 11.69
N ALA A 359 17.40 17.92 11.99
CA ALA A 359 16.78 19.20 11.61
C ALA A 359 17.54 20.42 12.16
N ARG A 360 18.33 20.25 13.24
CA ARG A 360 19.16 21.31 13.83
C ARG A 360 20.40 21.67 13.02
N ILE A 361 20.84 20.80 12.10
CA ILE A 361 21.99 21.05 11.21
C ILE A 361 21.57 21.22 9.75
N GLU A 362 20.26 21.34 9.50
CA GLU A 362 19.72 21.58 8.16
C GLU A 362 20.11 22.98 7.67
N VAL A 363 20.92 23.03 6.62
CA VAL A 363 21.35 24.29 5.99
C VAL A 363 21.15 24.22 4.48
N PRO A 364 20.62 25.27 3.83
CA PRO A 364 20.41 25.25 2.39
C PRO A 364 21.74 25.17 1.65
N ARG A 365 21.66 24.72 0.39
CA ARG A 365 22.78 24.75 -0.56
C ARG A 365 23.34 26.18 -0.67
N LEU A 366 24.65 26.30 -0.91
CA LEU A 366 25.29 27.57 -1.24
C LEU A 366 24.63 28.23 -2.44
N ALA A 367 24.44 29.55 -2.37
CA ALA A 367 23.86 30.34 -3.45
C ALA A 367 24.73 30.32 -4.71
N MET A 368 26.06 30.35 -4.54
CA MET A 368 27.03 30.18 -5.62
C MET A 368 27.78 28.86 -5.43
N PRO A 369 27.61 27.88 -6.35
CA PRO A 369 28.37 26.64 -6.31
C PRO A 369 29.88 26.88 -6.44
N ARG A 370 30.68 26.05 -5.75
CA ARG A 370 32.12 26.00 -5.93
C ARG A 370 32.46 25.44 -7.32
N PRO A 371 33.47 26.01 -8.00
CA PRO A 371 33.99 25.43 -9.23
C PRO A 371 34.54 24.01 -9.03
N VAL A 372 35.17 23.76 -7.87
CA VAL A 372 35.75 22.47 -7.51
C VAL A 372 35.47 22.17 -6.03
N VAL A 373 34.77 21.07 -5.80
CA VAL A 373 34.68 20.36 -4.52
C VAL A 373 35.70 19.23 -4.59
N PRO A 374 36.63 19.10 -3.63
CA PRO A 374 37.57 17.98 -3.59
C PRO A 374 36.86 16.63 -3.51
N GLU A 375 37.46 15.59 -4.07
CA GLU A 375 36.99 14.22 -3.85
C GLU A 375 36.99 13.85 -2.36
N TYR A 376 36.12 12.92 -1.98
CA TYR A 376 35.88 12.46 -0.62
C TYR A 376 35.32 13.51 0.34
N SER A 377 35.03 14.73 -0.12
CA SER A 377 34.32 15.73 0.68
C SER A 377 32.95 15.22 1.07
N VAL A 378 32.61 15.35 2.35
CA VAL A 378 31.28 15.11 2.92
C VAL A 378 30.61 16.46 3.08
N GLY A 379 29.36 16.59 2.60
CA GLY A 379 28.65 17.85 2.70
C GLY A 379 27.17 17.72 3.03
N ILE A 380 26.58 18.85 3.41
CA ILE A 380 25.14 19.00 3.69
C ILE A 380 24.51 20.00 2.72
N ALA A 381 23.34 19.67 2.18
CA ALA A 381 22.50 20.57 1.40
C ALA A 381 21.01 20.32 1.67
N GLY A 382 20.35 21.28 2.29
CA GLY A 382 19.03 21.11 2.87
C GLY A 382 19.04 19.93 3.84
N ARG A 383 18.07 19.03 3.67
CA ARG A 383 17.92 17.82 4.49
C ARG A 383 18.89 16.70 4.13
N ARG A 384 19.79 16.86 3.15
CA ARG A 384 20.61 15.77 2.62
C ARG A 384 22.07 15.88 3.05
N THR A 385 22.69 14.72 3.25
CA THR A 385 24.14 14.55 3.32
C THR A 385 24.63 13.54 2.28
N GLY A 386 25.94 13.55 1.98
CA GLY A 386 26.52 12.81 0.86
C GLY A 386 28.02 12.99 0.75
N ILE A 387 28.66 12.08 0.02
CA ILE A 387 30.11 12.03 -0.17
C ILE A 387 30.41 12.22 -1.66
N TYR A 388 31.26 13.19 -1.98
CA TYR A 388 31.71 13.43 -3.34
C TYR A 388 32.70 12.33 -3.77
N PRO A 389 32.41 11.52 -4.80
CA PRO A 389 33.30 10.45 -5.24
C PRO A 389 34.50 10.97 -6.02
N PHE A 390 34.35 12.11 -6.70
CA PHE A 390 35.37 12.72 -7.55
C PHE A 390 35.34 14.24 -7.41
N ALA A 391 36.45 14.88 -7.77
CA ALA A 391 36.53 16.33 -7.85
C ALA A 391 35.53 16.87 -8.88
N SER A 392 34.64 17.78 -8.48
CA SER A 392 33.55 18.26 -9.33
C SER A 392 32.96 19.59 -8.84
N PRO A 393 32.26 20.36 -9.69
CA PRO A 393 31.53 21.53 -9.22
C PRO A 393 30.39 21.13 -8.26
N GLY A 394 30.18 21.89 -7.19
CA GLY A 394 29.19 21.55 -6.17
C GLY A 394 28.85 22.73 -5.27
N GLY A 395 27.61 22.80 -4.80
CA GLY A 395 27.16 23.87 -3.89
C GLY A 395 26.83 23.39 -2.48
N TRP A 396 27.23 22.18 -2.11
CA TRP A 396 26.97 21.64 -0.78
C TRP A 396 27.92 22.27 0.24
N ASN A 397 27.46 22.41 1.48
CA ASN A 397 28.28 22.89 2.59
C ASN A 397 29.18 21.74 3.03
N LEU A 398 30.48 21.86 2.81
CA LEU A 398 31.47 20.80 3.05
C LEU A 398 31.87 20.82 4.53
N ILE A 399 31.52 19.77 5.25
CA ILE A 399 31.67 19.70 6.72
C ILE A 399 32.72 18.70 7.19
N ALA A 400 33.11 17.75 6.33
CA ALA A 400 34.07 16.72 6.67
C ALA A 400 34.75 16.15 5.42
N THR A 401 35.80 15.35 5.61
CA THR A 401 36.47 14.55 4.58
C THR A 401 36.38 13.08 4.96
N ALA A 402 35.91 12.23 4.04
CA ALA A 402 35.93 10.79 4.23
C ALA A 402 37.36 10.25 4.12
N VAL A 403 37.76 9.37 5.04
CA VAL A 403 39.09 8.75 5.09
C VAL A 403 38.98 7.25 4.92
N ASP A 404 40.01 6.64 4.30
CA ASP A 404 40.06 5.20 4.00
C ASP A 404 38.80 4.66 3.30
N PHE A 405 38.14 5.52 2.52
CA PHE A 405 36.87 5.23 1.86
C PHE A 405 36.97 5.56 0.37
N SER A 406 36.62 4.59 -0.47
CA SER A 406 36.53 4.76 -1.93
C SER A 406 35.06 4.64 -2.35
N PRO A 407 34.38 5.74 -2.69
CA PRO A 407 32.95 5.71 -3.04
C PRO A 407 32.65 4.97 -4.35
N PHE A 408 33.64 4.79 -5.22
CA PHE A 408 33.50 4.10 -6.51
C PHE A 408 34.72 3.24 -6.82
N HIS A 409 34.49 2.07 -7.41
CA HIS A 409 35.53 1.18 -7.93
C HIS A 409 35.20 0.76 -9.37
N PRO A 410 36.11 0.89 -10.35
CA PRO A 410 35.81 0.56 -11.74
C PRO A 410 35.29 -0.86 -11.99
N GLY A 411 35.70 -1.84 -11.19
CA GLY A 411 35.29 -3.24 -11.34
C GLY A 411 34.01 -3.64 -10.59
N SER A 412 33.62 -2.91 -9.54
CA SER A 412 32.47 -3.26 -8.68
C SER A 412 31.43 -2.16 -8.53
N GLY A 413 31.65 -1.01 -9.16
CA GLY A 413 30.75 0.13 -9.21
C GLY A 413 30.77 0.98 -7.94
N ALA A 414 29.62 1.59 -7.64
CA ALA A 414 29.43 2.39 -6.43
C ALA A 414 29.56 1.51 -5.16
N ARG A 415 30.28 2.02 -4.16
CA ARG A 415 30.44 1.39 -2.86
C ARG A 415 29.15 1.43 -2.05
N LEU A 416 28.45 2.57 -2.08
CA LEU A 416 27.15 2.75 -1.47
C LEU A 416 26.06 2.48 -2.50
N ARG A 417 25.13 1.59 -2.16
CA ARG A 417 24.01 1.18 -3.00
C ARG A 417 22.70 1.68 -2.42
N LEU A 418 21.71 1.80 -3.28
CA LEU A 418 20.35 2.17 -2.88
C LEU A 418 19.87 1.27 -1.73
N GLY A 419 19.35 1.89 -0.67
CA GLY A 419 18.90 1.22 0.55
C GLY A 419 19.98 0.92 1.59
N ASP A 420 21.28 0.99 1.28
CA ASP A 420 22.33 0.76 2.28
C ASP A 420 22.19 1.75 3.46
N ARG A 421 22.50 1.28 4.66
CA ARG A 421 22.58 2.10 5.86
C ARG A 421 24.00 2.64 5.97
N VAL A 422 24.17 3.88 6.37
CA VAL A 422 25.46 4.57 6.46
C VAL A 422 25.57 5.26 7.80
N LEU A 423 26.67 5.02 8.51
CA LEU A 423 27.01 5.71 9.74
C LEU A 423 28.38 6.37 9.57
N PHE A 424 28.49 7.64 9.98
CA PHE A 424 29.74 8.37 9.93
C PHE A 424 30.49 8.24 11.25
N GLU A 425 31.65 7.60 11.24
CA GLU A 425 32.52 7.47 12.42
C GLU A 425 33.53 8.63 12.43
N ARG A 426 33.46 9.49 13.45
CA ARG A 426 34.44 10.57 13.64
C ARG A 426 35.81 9.96 13.92
N VAL A 427 36.82 10.45 13.20
CA VAL A 427 38.24 10.21 13.49
C VAL A 427 38.96 11.53 13.72
N ASP A 428 40.08 11.47 14.43
CA ASP A 428 40.93 12.62 14.74
C ASP A 428 41.75 13.12 13.53
#